data_AF-A0A1N7SWE1-F1
#
_entry.id   AF-A0A1N7SWE1-F1
#
_cell.length_a   1.000
_cell.length_b   1.000
_cell.length_c   1.000
_cell.angle_alpha   90.00
_cell.angle_beta   90.00
_cell.angle_gamma   90.00
#
_symmetry.space_group_name_H-M   'P 1'
#
loop_
_entity.id
_entity.type
_entity.pdbx_description
1 polymer ?
#
loop_
_entity_poly.entity_id
_entity_poly.type
_entity_poly.pdbx_seq_one_letter_code
_entity_poly.pdbx_strand_id
1 'polypeptide(L)' 'MVAAHNDDLKAAKACGLKTAFVSRPSEHGEGQTKDLFAEGQWDFVASSFIELADMMPAVG' A
#
# COMPACT_ATOMS: atom_id res chain seq x y z
N MET A 1 4.61 -7.06 -2.97
CA MET A 1 5.16 -5.77 -2.52
C MET A 1 4.12 -5.09 -1.64
N VAL A 2 4.54 -4.60 -0.48
CA VAL A 2 3.71 -3.78 0.42
C VAL A 2 4.42 -2.44 0.56
N ALA A 3 3.76 -1.33 0.25
CA ALA A 3 4.36 0.00 0.31
C ALA A 3 3.32 1.08 0.60
N ALA A 4 3.78 2.22 1.13
CA ALA A 4 2.96 3.43 1.23
C ALA A 4 3.04 4.25 -0.07
N HIS A 5 4.16 4.15 -0.80
CA HIS A 5 4.39 4.95 -2.01
C HIS A 5 3.79 4.28 -3.26
N ASN A 6 2.97 5.01 -4.00
CA ASN A 6 2.27 4.48 -5.18
C ASN A 6 3.24 4.11 -6.31
N ASP A 7 4.35 4.84 -6.46
CA ASP A 7 5.35 4.56 -7.49
C ASP A 7 6.04 3.20 -7.29
N ASP A 8 6.32 2.81 -6.04
CA ASP A 8 6.86 1.49 -5.71
C ASP A 8 5.90 0.37 -6.08
N LEU A 9 4.60 0.56 -5.80
CA LEU A 9 3.56 -0.41 -6.17
C LEU A 9 3.37 -0.50 -7.67
N LYS A 10 3.45 0.63 -8.38
CA LYS A 10 3.39 0.67 -9.84
C LYS A 10 4.55 -0.10 -10.47
N ALA A 11 5.77 0.10 -9.97
CA ALA A 11 6.95 -0.63 -10.42
C ALA A 11 6.84 -2.14 -10.09
N ALA A 12 6.44 -2.48 -8.87
CA ALA A 12 6.25 -3.88 -8.48
C ALA A 12 5.19 -4.60 -9.33
N LYS A 13 4.08 -3.93 -9.62
CA LYS A 13 3.01 -4.46 -10.49
C LYS A 13 3.48 -4.66 -11.92
N ALA A 14 4.30 -3.75 -12.46
CA ALA A 14 4.91 -3.91 -13.78
C ALA A 14 5.83 -5.14 -13.87
N CYS A 15 6.43 -5.54 -12.74
CA CYS A 15 7.21 -6.78 -12.61
C CYS A 15 6.36 -8.03 -12.32
N GLY A 16 5.02 -7.92 -12.30
CA GLY A 16 4.11 -9.04 -12.06
C GLY A 16 3.91 -9.43 -10.59
N LEU A 17 4.36 -8.59 -9.64
CA LEU A 17 4.14 -8.86 -8.21
C LEU A 17 2.72 -8.48 -7.79
N LYS A 18 2.21 -9.17 -6.78
CA LYS A 18 1.08 -8.72 -5.96
C LYS A 18 1.45 -7.45 -5.20
N THR A 19 0.47 -6.56 -4.99
CA THR A 19 0.66 -5.21 -4.46
C THR A 19 -0.32 -4.90 -3.33
N ALA A 20 0.17 -4.29 -2.24
CA ALA A 20 -0.65 -3.80 -1.15
C ALA A 20 -0.23 -2.38 -0.76
N PHE A 21 -1.18 -1.45 -0.79
CA PHE A 21 -0.99 -0.09 -0.28
C PHE A 21 -1.33 -0.02 1.20
N VAL A 22 -0.44 0.56 2.00
CA VAL A 22 -0.70 0.85 3.42
C VAL A 22 -0.53 2.35 3.66
N SER A 23 -1.63 3.03 3.98
CA SER A 23 -1.65 4.48 4.14
C SER A 23 -0.72 4.94 5.27
N ARG A 24 0.06 5.98 5.01
CA ARG A 24 0.90 6.68 5.98
C ARG A 24 0.71 8.20 5.83
N PRO A 25 -0.45 8.76 6.22
CA PRO A 25 -0.82 10.14 5.91
C PRO A 25 0.03 11.20 6.64
N SER A 26 0.86 10.78 7.59
CA SER A 26 1.74 11.64 8.40
C SER A 26 3.22 11.24 8.30
N GLU A 27 3.62 10.46 7.29
CA GLU A 27 5.02 10.09 7.06
C GLU A 27 5.92 11.34 6.91
N HIS A 28 5.39 12.37 6.24
CA HIS A 28 6.06 13.65 6.02
C HIS A 28 5.48 14.80 6.87
N GLY A 29 4.72 14.48 7.92
CA GLY A 29 4.06 15.45 8.80
C GLY A 29 2.79 16.09 8.21
N GLU A 30 2.29 17.15 8.87
CA GLU A 30 0.99 17.78 8.55
C GLU A 30 0.87 18.33 7.11
N GLY A 31 2.00 18.60 6.45
CA GLY A 31 2.06 19.12 5.09
C GLY A 31 2.16 18.05 4.00
N GLN A 32 1.98 16.77 4.32
CA GLN A 32 2.06 15.70 3.33
C GLN A 32 0.98 15.87 2.25
N THR A 33 1.40 15.82 0.98
CA THR A 33 0.53 16.00 -0.19
C THR A 33 0.56 14.81 -1.16
N LYS A 34 1.46 13.86 -0.93
CA LYS A 34 1.65 12.66 -1.75
C LYS A 34 1.31 11.42 -0.96
N ASP A 35 0.92 10.38 -1.68
CA ASP A 35 0.71 9.03 -1.14
C ASP A 35 -0.30 8.99 0.03
N LEU A 36 -1.24 9.94 0.02
CA LEU A 36 -2.34 10.00 0.98
C LEU A 36 -3.38 8.91 0.71
N PHE A 37 -3.53 8.53 -0.56
CA PHE A 37 -4.51 7.57 -1.04
C PHE A 37 -3.88 6.63 -2.07
N ALA A 38 -4.54 5.49 -2.29
CA ALA A 38 -4.21 4.60 -3.39
C ALA A 38 -4.57 5.25 -4.73
N GLU A 39 -3.60 5.36 -5.63
CA GLU A 39 -3.77 5.93 -6.98
C GLU A 39 -3.88 4.85 -8.08
N GLY A 40 -3.62 3.59 -7.73
CA GLY A 40 -3.71 2.45 -8.63
C GLY A 40 -4.63 1.35 -8.12
N GLN A 41 -4.91 0.39 -9.00
CA GLN A 41 -5.64 -0.82 -8.63
C GLN A 41 -4.68 -1.80 -7.95
N TRP A 42 -4.47 -1.63 -6.65
CA TRP A 42 -3.66 -2.52 -5.82
C TRP A 42 -4.48 -3.75 -5.41
N ASP A 43 -3.82 -4.88 -5.16
CA ASP A 43 -4.53 -6.09 -4.73
C ASP A 43 -5.15 -5.90 -3.33
N PHE A 44 -4.49 -5.11 -2.47
CA PHE A 44 -4.99 -4.70 -1.16
C PHE A 44 -4.75 -3.21 -0.92
N VAL A 45 -5.67 -2.58 -0.20
CA VAL A 45 -5.56 -1.19 0.27
C VAL A 45 -5.97 -1.18 1.73
N ALA A 46 -5.05 -0.84 2.62
CA ALA A 46 -5.27 -0.87 4.06
C ALA A 46 -4.76 0.43 4.73
N SER A 47 -5.30 0.72 5.90
CA SER A 47 -4.87 1.83 6.76
C SER A 47 -3.74 1.45 7.73
N SER A 48 -3.49 0.14 7.91
CA SER A 48 -2.44 -0.36 8.80
C SER A 48 -1.96 -1.76 8.38
N PHE A 49 -0.84 -2.20 8.95
CA PHE A 49 -0.37 -3.58 8.76
C PHE A 49 -1.25 -4.63 9.45
N ILE A 50 -1.97 -4.25 10.52
CA ILE A 50 -2.91 -5.16 11.20
C ILE A 50 -4.09 -5.45 10.28
N GLU A 51 -4.70 -4.40 9.73
CA GLU A 51 -5.80 -4.53 8.77
C GLU A 51 -5.35 -5.30 7.51
N LEU A 52 -4.14 -5.04 7.01
CA LEU A 52 -3.59 -5.83 5.90
C LEU A 52 -3.48 -7.31 6.25
N ALA A 53 -3.02 -7.64 7.47
CA ALA A 53 -2.92 -9.03 7.90
C ALA A 53 -4.29 -9.72 7.97
N ASP A 54 -5.35 -9.00 8.39
CA ASP A 54 -6.72 -9.52 8.41
C ASP A 54 -7.30 -9.77 7.01
N MET A 55 -6.84 -9.01 6.00
CA MET A 55 -7.24 -9.19 4.60
C MET A 55 -6.51 -10.36 3.92
N MET A 56 -5.32 -10.71 4.40
CA MET A 56 -4.52 -11.76 3.81
C MET A 56 -5.02 -13.13 4.28
N PRO A 57 -5.23 -14.10 3.36
CA PRO A 57 -5.56 -15.46 3.77
C PRO A 57 -4.45 -16.00 4.67
N ALA A 58 -4.84 -16.69 5.75
CA ALA A 58 -3.90 -17.38 6.62
C ALA A 58 -3.01 -18.30 5.77
N VAL A 59 -1.69 -18.19 5.97
CA VAL A 59 -0.75 -19.09 5.32
C VAL A 59 -0.90 -20.45 6.01
N GLY A 60 -1.49 -21.40 5.30
CA GLY A 60 -1.55 -22.81 5.72
C GLY A 60 -0.22 -23.53 5.56
#